data_AF-A0A0F9H0N3-F1
#
_entry.id   AF-A0A0F9H0N3-F1
#
_cell.length_a   1.000
_cell.length_b   1.000
_cell.length_c   1.000
_cell.angle_alpha   90.00
_cell.angle_beta   90.00
_cell.angle_gamma   90.00
#
_symmetry.space_group_name_H-M   'P 1'
#
loop_
_entity.id
_entity.type
_entity.pdbx_description
1 polymer ?
#
loop_
_entity_poly.entity_id
_entity_poly.type
_entity_poly.pdbx_seq_one_letter_code
_entity_poly.pdbx_strand_id
1 'polypeptide(L)'
;MKCPECEKAGLKSTIYDPGGYFITAMCVQSFWDEDGKRHVHDGNWRTKSYSCSNGHRWSESWRPKCPTCGEGGERKIINHNAAPL
;
A
#
# COMPACT_ATOMS: atom_id res chain seq x y z
N MET A 1 -2.64 8.26 -9.65
CA MET A 1 -2.84 6.79 -9.65
C MET A 1 -3.52 6.39 -10.96
N LYS A 2 -3.29 5.17 -11.46
CA LYS A 2 -3.99 4.59 -12.62
C LYS A 2 -4.59 3.23 -12.23
N CYS A 3 -5.72 2.85 -12.82
CA CYS A 3 -6.25 1.50 -12.65
C CYS A 3 -5.32 0.51 -13.37
N PRO A 4 -4.77 -0.52 -12.68
CA PRO A 4 -3.80 -1.44 -13.28
C PRO A 4 -4.32 -2.15 -14.52
N GLU A 5 -5.61 -2.51 -14.54
CA GLU A 5 -6.23 -3.22 -15.67
C GLU A 5 -6.53 -2.25 -16.84
N CYS A 6 -7.00 -1.04 -16.56
CA CYS A 6 -7.23 -0.06 -17.62
C CYS A 6 -5.92 0.42 -18.26
N GLU A 7 -4.84 0.54 -17.48
CA GLU A 7 -3.52 0.89 -18.01
C GLU A 7 -2.98 -0.17 -18.96
N LYS A 8 -3.10 -1.46 -18.60
CA LYS A 8 -2.72 -2.57 -19.49
C LYS A 8 -3.55 -2.59 -20.78
N ALA A 9 -4.84 -2.30 -20.69
CA ALA A 9 -5.76 -2.28 -21.83
C ALA A 9 -5.71 -0.98 -22.65
N GLY A 10 -4.92 0.02 -22.25
CA GLY A 10 -4.90 1.34 -22.90
C GLY A 10 -6.20 2.14 -22.77
N LEU A 11 -7.03 1.81 -21.78
CA LEU A 11 -8.32 2.47 -21.53
C LEU A 11 -8.17 3.63 -20.54
N LYS A 12 -9.01 4.65 -20.70
CA LYS A 12 -9.18 5.71 -19.70
C LYS A 12 -10.08 5.23 -18.58
N SER A 13 -9.80 5.66 -17.36
CA SER A 13 -10.62 5.37 -16.18
C SER A 13 -10.55 6.49 -15.16
N THR A 14 -11.69 6.85 -14.56
CA THR A 14 -11.72 7.71 -13.36
C THR A 14 -11.57 6.82 -12.13
N ILE A 15 -10.72 7.22 -11.18
CA ILE A 15 -10.46 6.46 -9.95
C ILE A 15 -11.29 7.05 -8.81
N TYR A 16 -11.97 6.17 -8.08
CA TYR A 16 -12.67 6.52 -6.85
C TYR A 16 -11.79 6.12 -5.67
N ASP A 17 -11.34 7.13 -4.93
CA ASP A 17 -10.50 6.98 -3.75
C ASP A 17 -11.39 7.09 -2.49
N PRO A 18 -11.40 6.08 -1.58
CA PRO A 18 -12.16 6.16 -0.32
C PRO A 18 -11.57 7.13 0.71
N GLY A 19 -10.46 7.81 0.42
CA GLY A 19 -9.76 8.75 1.30
C GLY A 19 -8.81 8.05 2.28
N GLY A 20 -9.37 7.23 3.18
CA GLY A 20 -8.65 6.55 4.26
C GLY A 20 -7.93 5.25 3.88
N TYR A 21 -7.25 4.66 4.85
CA TYR A 21 -6.63 3.34 4.76
C TYR A 21 -6.74 2.60 6.10
N PHE A 22 -6.76 1.28 6.05
CA PHE A 22 -6.70 0.42 7.24
C PHE A 22 -5.25 0.17 7.62
N ILE A 23 -4.98 0.04 8.92
CA ILE A 23 -3.64 -0.27 9.44
C ILE A 23 -3.77 -1.50 10.33
N THR A 24 -2.85 -2.47 10.19
CA THR A 24 -2.72 -3.50 11.23
C THR A 24 -2.34 -2.86 12.56
N ALA A 25 -2.97 -3.27 13.66
CA ALA A 25 -2.77 -2.64 14.96
C ALA A 25 -1.78 -3.43 15.83
N MET A 26 -0.53 -3.57 15.36
CA MET A 26 0.55 -4.18 16.15
C MET A 26 1.45 -3.12 16.78
N CYS A 27 2.13 -3.49 17.86
CA CYS A 27 3.13 -2.64 18.51
C CYS A 27 4.23 -2.24 17.50
N VAL A 28 4.58 -0.96 17.48
CA VAL A 28 5.69 -0.42 16.67
C VAL A 28 6.97 -0.51 17.49
N GLN A 29 7.97 -1.23 16.96
CA GLN A 29 9.26 -1.32 17.62
C GLN A 29 10.13 -0.13 17.25
N SER A 30 10.55 0.65 18.25
CA SER A 30 11.53 1.73 18.07
C SER A 30 12.68 1.53 19.05
N PHE A 31 13.90 1.80 18.58
CA PHE A 31 15.11 1.70 19.40
C PHE A 31 16.13 2.75 19.00
N TRP A 32 17.14 2.95 19.84
CA TRP A 32 18.31 3.78 19.54
C TRP A 32 19.51 2.85 19.38
N ASP A 33 20.35 3.08 18.37
CA ASP A 33 21.57 2.32 18.15
C ASP A 33 22.77 2.91 18.93
N GLU A 34 23.95 2.30 18.77
CA GLU A 34 25.20 2.71 19.41
C GLU A 34 25.69 4.10 18.93
N ASP A 35 25.25 4.53 17.74
CA ASP A 35 25.53 5.87 17.19
C ASP A 35 24.55 6.94 17.74
N GLY A 36 23.59 6.55 18.58
CA GLY A 36 22.54 7.44 19.07
C GLY A 36 21.51 7.82 17.99
N LYS A 37 21.38 7.03 16.91
CA LYS A 37 20.37 7.24 15.87
C LYS A 37 19.11 6.46 16.19
N ARG A 38 17.95 7.09 15.96
CA ARG A 38 16.64 6.47 16.18
C ARG A 38 16.27 5.55 15.03
N HIS A 39 15.90 4.33 15.34
CA HIS A 39 15.28 3.37 14.41
C HIS A 39 13.80 3.22 14.72
N VAL A 40 12.97 3.14 13.68
CA VAL A 40 11.53 2.91 13.78
C VAL A 40 11.17 1.79 12.81
N HIS A 41 11.05 0.59 13.34
CA HIS A 41 10.70 -0.61 12.58
C HIS A 41 9.20 -0.85 12.75
N ASP A 42 8.42 -0.10 11.98
CA ASP A 42 6.96 -0.25 11.92
C ASP A 42 6.59 -1.38 10.96
N GLY A 43 6.31 -2.56 11.53
CA GLY A 43 5.86 -3.73 10.78
C GLY A 43 4.42 -3.65 10.27
N ASN A 44 3.68 -2.58 10.58
CA ASN A 44 2.26 -2.51 10.26
C ASN A 44 2.00 -2.25 8.78
N TRP A 45 1.09 -3.05 8.22
CA TRP A 45 0.60 -2.88 6.86
C TRP A 45 -0.51 -1.84 6.83
N ARG A 46 -0.35 -0.86 5.96
CA ARG A 46 -1.37 0.10 5.55
C ARG A 46 -2.02 -0.43 4.28
N THR A 47 -3.34 -0.58 4.25
CA THR A 47 -4.07 -1.09 3.09
C THR A 47 -5.15 -0.12 2.67
N LYS A 48 -5.15 0.24 1.39
CA LYS A 48 -6.13 1.13 0.77
C LYS A 48 -6.76 0.45 -0.44
N SER A 49 -8.08 0.46 -0.52
CA SER A 49 -8.83 -0.18 -1.60
C SER A 49 -9.38 0.88 -2.54
N TYR A 50 -9.35 0.62 -3.83
CA TYR A 50 -9.75 1.54 -4.88
C TYR A 50 -10.74 0.87 -5.83
N SER A 51 -11.51 1.70 -6.52
CA SER A 51 -12.28 1.28 -7.68
C SER A 51 -12.15 2.29 -8.82
N CYS A 52 -12.54 1.90 -10.03
CA CYS A 52 -12.58 2.82 -11.16
C CYS A 52 -13.91 2.80 -11.92
N SER A 53 -14.10 3.76 -12.82
CA SER A 53 -15.29 3.91 -13.67
C SER A 53 -15.59 2.69 -14.55
N ASN A 54 -14.61 1.84 -14.83
CA ASN A 54 -14.78 0.61 -15.61
C ASN A 54 -15.10 -0.63 -14.73
N GLY A 55 -15.44 -0.42 -13.46
CA GLY A 55 -15.87 -1.49 -12.55
C GLY A 55 -14.74 -2.27 -11.86
N HIS A 56 -13.47 -2.00 -12.23
CA HIS A 56 -12.33 -2.68 -11.63
C HIS A 56 -12.11 -2.28 -10.16
N ARG A 57 -11.68 -3.25 -9.35
CA ARG A 57 -11.30 -3.06 -7.94
C ARG A 57 -9.91 -3.61 -7.67
N TRP A 58 -9.14 -2.89 -6.85
CA TRP A 58 -7.82 -3.33 -6.41
C TRP A 58 -7.51 -2.73 -5.03
N SER A 59 -6.52 -3.30 -4.35
CA SER A 59 -5.97 -2.73 -3.12
C SER A 59 -4.47 -2.50 -3.26
N GLU A 60 -3.99 -1.44 -2.63
CA GLU A 60 -2.57 -1.20 -2.39
C GLU A 60 -2.29 -1.44 -0.91
N SER A 61 -1.31 -2.28 -0.60
CA SER A 61 -0.82 -2.51 0.76
C SER A 61 0.64 -2.11 0.85
N TRP A 62 1.03 -1.35 1.86
CA TRP A 62 2.42 -0.95 2.07
C TRP A 62 2.78 -0.87 3.56
N ARG A 63 4.07 -1.01 3.87
CA ARG A 63 4.61 -0.69 5.20
C ARG A 63 5.70 0.37 5.07
N PRO A 64 5.92 1.21 6.10
CA PRO A 64 6.88 2.30 5.99
C PRO A 64 8.30 1.75 5.99
N LYS A 65 9.23 2.55 5.52
CA LYS A 65 10.66 2.27 5.58
C LYS A 65 11.26 2.95 6.81
N CYS A 66 12.10 2.25 7.56
CA CYS A 66 12.90 2.85 8.62
C CYS A 66 13.82 3.91 7.98
N PRO A 67 13.78 5.19 8.43
CA PRO A 67 14.57 6.25 7.81
C PRO A 67 16.08 6.08 8.03
N THR A 68 16.48 5.27 9.01
CA THR A 68 17.88 5.14 9.45
C THR A 68 18.60 3.96 8.82
N CYS A 69 18.06 2.74 8.93
CA CYS A 69 18.66 1.53 8.35
C CYS A 69 18.01 1.09 7.03
N GLY A 70 16.85 1.65 6.69
CA GLY A 70 16.12 1.28 5.49
C GLY A 70 15.30 -0.01 5.57
N GLU A 71 15.15 -0.63 6.75
CA GLU A 71 14.28 -1.80 6.94
C GLU A 71 12.81 -1.48 6.59
N GLY A 72 12.12 -2.42 5.95
CA GLY A 72 10.73 -2.25 5.52
C GLY A 72 10.60 -1.58 4.16
N GLY A 73 9.52 -0.81 3.96
CA GLY A 73 9.25 -0.09 2.71
C GLY A 73 8.58 -0.90 1.60
N GLU A 74 8.15 -2.13 1.87
CA GLU A 74 7.47 -2.98 0.90
C GLU A 74 6.11 -2.43 0.50
N ARG A 75 5.76 -2.70 -0.76
CA ARG A 75 4.49 -2.32 -1.38
C ARG A 75 3.97 -3.47 -2.23
N LYS A 76 2.66 -3.69 -2.18
CA LYS A 76 1.94 -4.74 -2.90
C LYS A 76 0.68 -4.14 -3.52
N ILE A 77 0.38 -4.53 -4.75
CA ILE A 77 -0.89 -4.22 -5.42
C ILE A 77 -1.62 -5.55 -5.62
N ILE A 78 -2.86 -5.63 -5.16
CA ILE A 78 -3.70 -6.82 -5.24
C ILE A 78 -4.91 -6.47 -6.09
N ASN A 79 -5.03 -7.09 -7.26
CA ASN A 79 -6.20 -6.92 -8.13
C ASN A 79 -7.31 -7.86 -7.68
N HIS A 80 -8.52 -7.34 -7.46
CA HIS A 80 -9.68 -8.11 -7.00
C HIS A 80 -10.63 -8.50 -8.13
N ASN A 81 -10.27 -8.18 -9.37
CA ASN A 81 -11.03 -8.62 -10.52
C ASN A 81 -10.64 -10.08 -10.78
N ALA A 82 -11.44 -11.00 -10.25
CA ALA A 82 -11.40 -12.39 -10.70
C ALA A 82 -11.72 -12.43 -12.20
N ALA A 83 -11.10 -13.35 -12.92
CA ALA A 83 -11.46 -13.63 -14.31
C ALA A 83 -12.98 -13.82 -14.42
N PRO A 84 -13.63 -13.30 -15.49
CA PRO A 84 -15.03 -13.64 -15.73
C PRO A 84 -15.17 -15.18 -15.77
N LEU A 85 -16.12 -15.71 -15.00
CA LEU A 85 -16.58 -17.11 -15.10
C LEU A 85 -17.09 -17.40 -16.51
#